data_AF-A0A1J5N275-F1
#
_entry.id   AF-A0A1J5N275-F1
#
_cell.length_a   1.000
_cell.length_b   1.000
_cell.length_c   1.000
_cell.angle_alpha   90.00
_cell.angle_beta   90.00
_cell.angle_gamma   90.00
#
_symmetry.space_group_name_H-M   'P 1'
#
loop_
_entity.id
_entity.type
_entity.pdbx_description
1 polymer ?
#
loop_
_entity_poly.entity_id
_entity_poly.type
_entity_poly.pdbx_seq_one_letter_code
_entity_poly.pdbx_strand_id
1 'polypeptide(L)'
;MKSNLSELTPLTSLDLTAPASDDRESFKPENVCSKMIRYKVENGRLTRLDFTGGCDGNLKAIAALVEGMKVEDVIDKLKGITCGRKNTSCADQLCVALLGGGR
;
A
#
# COMPACT_ATOMS: atom_id res chain seq x y z
N MET A 1 3.25 -14.85 59.55
CA MET A 1 2.50 -15.03 58.29
C MET A 1 3.48 -14.85 57.15
N LYS A 2 3.53 -15.86 56.27
CA LYS A 2 4.55 -16.05 55.24
C LYS A 2 4.19 -15.23 54.00
N SER A 3 5.14 -14.53 53.41
CA SER A 3 5.22 -14.42 51.96
C SER A 3 6.70 -14.47 51.58
N ASN A 4 7.02 -15.44 50.74
CA ASN A 4 8.35 -15.82 50.33
C ASN A 4 8.75 -14.91 49.15
N LEU A 5 9.86 -14.20 49.29
CA LEU A 5 10.44 -13.33 48.27
C LEU A 5 11.29 -14.14 47.29
N SER A 6 10.70 -15.15 46.65
CA SER A 6 11.43 -16.06 45.74
C SER A 6 10.71 -16.34 44.42
N GLU A 7 9.91 -15.41 43.92
CA GLU A 7 9.31 -15.52 42.57
C GLU A 7 9.36 -14.18 41.82
N LEU A 8 10.52 -13.54 41.84
CA LEU A 8 10.86 -12.57 40.80
C LEU A 8 11.52 -13.37 39.67
N THR A 9 10.70 -13.91 38.78
CA THR A 9 11.17 -14.31 37.45
C THR A 9 11.81 -13.07 36.82
N PRO A 10 13.05 -13.13 36.30
CA PRO A 10 13.54 -12.05 35.46
C PRO A 10 12.58 -11.95 34.28
N LEU A 11 12.12 -10.72 34.00
CA LEU A 11 11.44 -10.36 32.76
C LEU A 11 12.41 -10.66 31.62
N THR A 12 12.40 -11.91 31.15
CA THR A 12 13.15 -12.36 29.99
C THR A 12 12.71 -11.49 28.83
N SER A 13 13.62 -10.63 28.40
CA SER A 13 13.72 -10.03 27.08
C SER A 13 12.39 -9.86 26.36
N LEU A 14 11.75 -8.70 26.52
CA LEU A 14 10.84 -8.25 25.47
C LEU A 14 11.66 -8.20 24.18
N ASP A 15 11.37 -9.13 23.29
CA ASP A 15 11.90 -9.15 21.94
C ASP A 15 11.35 -7.91 21.22
N LEU A 16 12.11 -6.82 21.30
CA LEU A 16 11.89 -5.57 20.59
C LEU A 16 12.18 -5.80 19.11
N THR A 17 11.41 -6.67 18.45
CA THR A 17 11.24 -6.54 17.02
C THR A 17 10.39 -5.29 16.83
N ALA A 18 11.08 -4.16 16.62
CA ALA A 18 10.45 -2.92 16.21
C ALA A 18 9.43 -3.22 15.09
N PRO A 19 8.25 -2.56 15.07
CA PRO A 19 7.30 -2.77 13.99
C PRO A 19 8.05 -2.55 12.68
N ALA A 20 8.04 -3.57 11.82
CA ALA A 20 8.73 -3.55 10.53
C ALA A 20 8.44 -2.22 9.84
N SER A 21 9.51 -1.49 9.50
CA SER A 21 9.42 -0.23 8.75
C SER A 21 8.54 -0.47 7.52
N ASP A 22 7.51 0.36 7.34
CA ASP A 22 6.64 0.28 6.17
C ASP A 22 7.49 0.43 4.91
N ASP A 23 7.66 -0.66 4.17
CA ASP A 23 8.52 -0.77 3.00
C ASP A 23 7.80 -0.46 1.68
N ARG A 24 6.58 0.08 1.77
CA ARG A 24 5.79 0.55 0.62
C ARG A 24 6.31 1.89 0.11
N GLU A 25 6.38 2.01 -1.20
CA GLU A 25 6.52 3.29 -1.88
C GLU A 25 5.25 4.13 -1.70
N SER A 26 5.40 5.45 -1.69
CA SER A 26 4.30 6.41 -1.56
C SER A 26 4.30 7.37 -2.74
N PHE A 27 3.15 7.52 -3.38
CA PHE A 27 2.94 8.40 -4.53
C PHE A 27 1.73 9.30 -4.29
N LYS A 28 1.91 10.62 -4.50
CA LYS A 28 0.82 11.59 -4.41
C LYS A 28 0.21 11.78 -5.80
N PRO A 29 -1.02 11.29 -6.04
CA PRO A 29 -1.60 11.35 -7.36
C PRO A 29 -2.17 12.74 -7.67
N GLU A 30 -2.25 13.08 -8.95
CA GLU A 30 -2.70 14.38 -9.42
C GLU A 30 -4.09 14.32 -10.06
N ASN A 31 -4.86 15.41 -9.94
CA ASN A 31 -6.17 15.58 -10.56
C ASN A 31 -7.24 14.50 -10.23
N VAL A 32 -7.04 13.69 -9.19
CA VAL A 32 -7.96 12.62 -8.77
C VAL A 32 -8.52 12.85 -7.36
N CYS A 33 -9.43 11.97 -6.90
CA CYS A 33 -9.99 12.06 -5.55
C CYS A 33 -9.08 11.47 -4.48
N SER A 34 -8.29 10.44 -4.83
CA SER A 34 -7.27 9.89 -3.94
C SER A 34 -6.19 10.94 -3.61
N LYS A 35 -5.66 10.85 -2.39
CA LYS A 35 -4.67 11.77 -1.84
C LYS A 35 -3.29 11.12 -1.69
N MET A 36 -3.25 9.79 -1.66
CA MET A 36 -2.02 9.01 -1.56
C MET A 36 -2.27 7.62 -2.14
N ILE A 37 -1.30 7.10 -2.88
CA ILE A 37 -1.20 5.70 -3.29
C ILE A 37 0.03 5.13 -2.58
N ARG A 38 -0.14 4.04 -1.83
CA ARG A 38 0.96 3.28 -1.25
C ARG A 38 1.01 1.92 -1.90
N TYR A 39 2.17 1.50 -2.36
CA TYR A 39 2.31 0.21 -3.05
C TYR A 39 3.66 -0.43 -2.80
N LYS A 40 3.74 -1.74 -3.05
CA LYS A 40 5.00 -2.49 -3.00
C LYS A 40 5.13 -3.34 -4.25
N VAL A 41 6.32 -3.31 -4.86
CA VAL A 41 6.66 -4.19 -5.98
C VAL A 41 7.79 -5.12 -5.54
N GLU A 42 7.58 -6.42 -5.69
CA GLU A 42 8.59 -7.45 -5.41
C GLU A 42 8.70 -8.38 -6.62
N ASN A 43 9.92 -8.58 -7.12
CA ASN A 43 10.18 -9.45 -8.28
C ASN A 43 9.29 -9.13 -9.50
N GLY A 44 9.06 -7.84 -9.76
CA GLY A 44 8.23 -7.36 -10.88
C GLY A 44 6.72 -7.52 -10.68
N ARG A 45 6.27 -7.82 -9.45
CA ARG A 45 4.84 -8.00 -9.12
C ARG A 45 4.37 -7.02 -8.08
N LEU A 46 3.17 -6.51 -8.24
CA LEU A 46 2.51 -5.62 -7.28
C LEU A 46 2.01 -6.45 -6.08
N THR A 47 2.69 -6.41 -4.95
CA THR A 47 2.37 -7.25 -3.78
C THR A 47 1.56 -6.54 -2.70
N ARG A 48 1.52 -5.20 -2.71
CA ARG A 48 0.64 -4.39 -1.86
C ARG A 48 0.15 -3.17 -2.61
N LEU A 49 -1.09 -2.78 -2.37
CA LEU A 49 -1.67 -1.55 -2.91
C LEU A 49 -2.74 -1.01 -1.96
N ASP A 50 -2.58 0.24 -1.54
CA ASP A 50 -3.52 0.97 -0.72
C ASP A 50 -3.71 2.39 -1.25
N PHE A 51 -4.96 2.85 -1.21
CA PHE A 51 -5.29 4.23 -1.53
C PHE A 51 -5.76 4.96 -0.26
N THR A 52 -5.37 6.22 -0.11
CA THR A 52 -5.94 7.11 0.91
C THR A 52 -6.88 8.09 0.24
N GLY A 53 -8.16 8.06 0.60
CA GLY A 53 -9.20 8.92 0.04
C GLY A 53 -9.69 8.48 -1.36
N GLY A 54 -10.90 8.91 -1.71
CA GLY A 54 -11.61 8.49 -2.92
C GLY A 54 -12.77 7.54 -2.62
N CYS A 55 -13.21 6.77 -3.61
CA CYS A 55 -14.28 5.78 -3.42
C CYS A 55 -13.71 4.54 -2.73
N ASP A 56 -13.93 4.43 -1.43
CA ASP A 56 -13.35 3.38 -0.57
C ASP A 56 -13.56 1.96 -1.13
N GLY A 57 -14.81 1.59 -1.44
CA GLY A 57 -15.14 0.25 -1.95
C GLY A 57 -14.49 -0.06 -3.30
N ASN A 58 -14.54 0.86 -4.26
CA ASN A 58 -13.97 0.64 -5.59
C ASN A 58 -12.44 0.59 -5.56
N LEU A 59 -11.79 1.40 -4.72
CA LEU A 59 -10.33 1.40 -4.60
C LEU A 59 -9.81 0.14 -3.91
N LYS A 60 -10.52 -0.36 -2.90
CA LYS A 60 -10.24 -1.68 -2.29
C LYS A 60 -10.43 -2.82 -3.31
N ALA A 61 -11.50 -2.75 -4.12
CA ALA A 61 -11.72 -3.73 -5.18
C ALA A 61 -10.58 -3.74 -6.21
N ILE A 62 -10.14 -2.56 -6.68
CA ILE A 62 -8.97 -2.45 -7.57
C ILE A 62 -7.74 -3.08 -6.91
N ALA A 63 -7.43 -2.73 -5.65
CA ALA A 63 -6.28 -3.28 -4.94
C ALA A 63 -6.29 -4.82 -4.90
N ALA A 64 -7.43 -5.41 -4.54
CA ALA A 64 -7.60 -6.86 -4.50
C ALA A 64 -7.49 -7.52 -5.89
N LEU A 65 -8.00 -6.87 -6.94
CA LEU A 65 -7.97 -7.40 -8.30
C LEU A 65 -6.57 -7.44 -8.92
N VAL A 66 -5.67 -6.55 -8.50
CA VAL A 66 -4.33 -6.42 -9.09
C VAL A 66 -3.21 -6.97 -8.21
N GLU A 67 -3.49 -7.37 -6.97
CA GLU A 67 -2.49 -7.96 -6.08
C GLU A 67 -1.89 -9.26 -6.69
N GLY A 68 -0.56 -9.35 -6.68
CA GLY A 68 0.22 -10.45 -7.27
C GLY A 68 0.40 -10.38 -8.79
N MET A 69 -0.26 -9.46 -9.48
CA MET A 69 -0.08 -9.26 -10.92
C MET A 69 1.31 -8.72 -11.25
N LYS A 70 1.80 -9.02 -12.46
CA LYS A 70 2.99 -8.36 -13.00
C LYS A 70 2.68 -6.88 -13.21
N VAL A 71 3.65 -6.02 -12.94
CA VAL A 71 3.48 -4.56 -13.07
C VAL A 71 3.03 -4.17 -14.48
N GLU A 72 3.58 -4.83 -15.50
CA GLU A 72 3.24 -4.58 -16.91
C GLU A 72 1.76 -4.88 -17.18
N ASP A 73 1.26 -6.01 -16.69
CA ASP A 73 -0.15 -6.41 -16.86
C ASP A 73 -1.11 -5.44 -16.15
N VAL A 74 -0.70 -4.87 -15.01
CA VAL A 74 -1.48 -3.84 -14.30
C VAL A 74 -1.56 -2.55 -15.11
N ILE A 75 -0.41 -2.10 -15.65
CA ILE A 75 -0.34 -0.90 -16.48
C ILE A 75 -1.21 -1.08 -17.73
N ASP A 76 -1.07 -2.19 -18.44
CA ASP A 76 -1.82 -2.47 -19.67
C ASP A 76 -3.33 -2.51 -19.44
N LYS A 77 -3.79 -2.98 -18.27
CA LYS A 77 -5.21 -3.02 -17.93
C LYS A 77 -5.81 -1.67 -17.54
N LEU A 78 -5.04 -0.83 -16.84
CA LEU A 78 -5.59 0.33 -16.12
C LEU A 78 -5.23 1.68 -16.74
N LYS A 79 -4.17 1.74 -17.55
CA LYS A 79 -3.69 2.98 -18.14
C LYS A 79 -4.76 3.62 -19.03
N GLY A 80 -4.96 4.91 -18.86
CA GLY A 80 -5.91 5.73 -19.60
C GLY A 80 -7.36 5.64 -19.13
N ILE A 81 -7.68 4.83 -18.10
CA ILE A 81 -9.03 4.84 -17.52
C ILE A 81 -9.30 6.21 -16.90
N THR A 82 -10.37 6.88 -17.33
CA THR A 82 -10.76 8.21 -16.85
C THR A 82 -11.87 8.16 -15.81
N CYS A 83 -12.06 9.26 -15.07
CA CYS A 83 -13.09 9.38 -14.04
C CYS A 83 -14.00 10.60 -14.31
N GLY A 84 -15.19 10.35 -14.84
CA GLY A 84 -16.15 11.41 -15.19
C GLY A 84 -15.56 12.37 -16.22
N ARG A 85 -15.47 13.66 -15.89
CA ARG A 85 -14.90 14.71 -16.78
C ARG A 85 -13.37 14.85 -16.69
N LYS A 86 -12.71 14.08 -15.83
CA LYS A 86 -11.26 14.14 -15.64
C LYS A 86 -10.56 13.36 -16.74
N ASN A 87 -9.40 13.82 -17.18
CA ASN A 87 -8.55 13.13 -18.16
C ASN A 87 -7.71 11.99 -17.55
N THR A 88 -7.93 11.65 -16.27
CA THR A 88 -7.22 10.60 -15.51
C THR A 88 -8.18 10.00 -14.47
N SER A 89 -7.79 8.90 -13.83
CA SER A 89 -8.46 8.30 -12.67
C SER A 89 -7.46 7.83 -11.62
N CYS A 90 -7.93 7.39 -10.44
CA CYS A 90 -7.05 6.80 -9.43
C CYS A 90 -6.33 5.55 -9.96
N ALA A 91 -6.98 4.77 -10.83
CA ALA A 91 -6.38 3.58 -11.45
C ALA A 91 -5.30 3.99 -12.46
N ASP A 92 -5.54 5.03 -13.26
CA ASP A 92 -4.55 5.54 -14.20
C ASP A 92 -3.33 6.17 -13.47
N GLN A 93 -3.57 6.88 -12.35
CA GLN A 93 -2.49 7.43 -11.52
C GLN A 93 -1.66 6.34 -10.83
N LEU A 94 -2.20 5.15 -10.57
CA LEU A 94 -1.40 3.99 -10.16
C LEU A 94 -0.41 3.60 -11.26
N CYS A 95 -0.83 3.61 -12.53
CA CYS A 95 0.09 3.31 -13.65
C CYS A 95 1.22 4.32 -13.74
N VAL A 96 0.94 5.61 -13.51
CA VAL A 96 1.97 6.66 -13.45
C VAL A 96 2.98 6.38 -12.34
N ALA A 97 2.49 5.99 -11.16
CA ALA A 97 3.34 5.63 -10.02
C ALA A 97 4.26 4.45 -10.36
N LEU A 98 3.69 3.36 -10.91
CA LEU A 98 4.43 2.14 -11.30
C LEU A 98 5.47 2.36 -12.42
N LEU A 99 5.29 3.39 -13.25
CA LEU A 99 6.26 3.80 -14.28
C LEU A 99 7.39 4.69 -13.73
N GLY A 100 7.38 5.02 -12.43
CA GLY A 100 8.36 5.90 -11.79
C GLY A 100 8.08 7.40 -11.99
N GLY A 101 6.82 7.78 -12.30
CA GLY A 101 6.40 9.14 -12.63
C GLY A 101 6.37 10.15 -11.48
N GLY A 102 6.92 9.83 -10.30
CA GLY A 102 6.98 10.74 -9.15
C GLY A 102 8.41 11.15 -8.83
N ARG A 103 8.85 12.30 -9.33
CA ARG A 103 9.99 13.06 -8.80
C ARG A 103 9.58 14.50 -8.62
#